data_AF-A0A5J4TEI2-F1
#
_entry.id   AF-A0A5J4TEI2-F1
#
_cell.length_a   1.000
_cell.length_b   1.000
_cell.length_c   1.000
_cell.angle_alpha   90.00
_cell.angle_beta   90.00
_cell.angle_gamma   90.00
#
_symmetry.space_group_name_H-M   'P 1'
#
loop_
_entity.id
_entity.type
_entity.pdbx_description
1 polymer ?
#
loop_
_entity_poly.entity_id
_entity_poly.type
_entity_poly.pdbx_seq_one_letter_code
_entity_poly.pdbx_strand_id
1 'polypeptide(L)'
;MKLQFNYAENLFGPMTLQACIKDCDDKSEHKDVFPYEIINSNNWKEVLMKTEPFEYEDFNSKHKGRYSFTKDEDDQYLIDFKRFTNRLDYLKYYNINDTEIMVKPLMNLIDTFQQFNIDVLRYISIASCAYATKHYSTYFPSQLDLEADKYTYY
;
A
#
# COMPACT_ATOMS: atom_id res chain seq x y z
N MET A 1 8.26 0.12 -27.02
CA MET A 1 8.22 0.00 -25.55
C MET A 1 7.15 -1.03 -25.19
N LYS A 2 7.49 -2.07 -24.43
CA LYS A 2 6.52 -3.11 -23.99
C LYS A 2 6.17 -2.83 -22.54
N LEU A 3 4.89 -2.55 -22.27
CA LEU A 3 4.40 -2.35 -20.90
C LEU A 3 4.31 -3.70 -20.19
N GLN A 4 4.75 -3.74 -18.94
CA GLN A 4 4.62 -4.89 -18.05
C GLN A 4 3.79 -4.47 -16.84
N PHE A 5 2.84 -5.32 -16.45
CA PHE A 5 2.03 -5.13 -15.26
C PHE A 5 2.49 -6.14 -14.23
N ASN A 6 3.02 -5.64 -13.11
CA ASN A 6 3.46 -6.45 -12.00
C ASN A 6 2.48 -6.30 -10.84
N TYR A 7 2.21 -7.40 -10.16
CA TYR A 7 1.37 -7.39 -8.98
C TYR A 7 2.22 -7.11 -7.74
N ALA A 8 1.97 -5.99 -7.10
CA ALA A 8 2.82 -5.52 -6.02
C ALA A 8 2.82 -6.44 -4.79
N GLU A 9 1.73 -7.16 -4.50
CA GLU A 9 1.71 -8.12 -3.38
C GLU A 9 2.76 -9.24 -3.54
N ASN A 10 3.21 -9.54 -4.76
CA ASN A 10 4.30 -10.51 -4.92
C ASN A 10 5.63 -10.01 -4.31
N LEU A 11 5.79 -8.70 -4.15
CA LEU A 11 6.96 -8.05 -3.55
C LEU A 11 6.84 -7.86 -2.03
N PHE A 12 5.62 -7.89 -1.50
CA PHE A 12 5.38 -7.67 -0.06
C PHE A 12 4.88 -8.92 0.68
N GLY A 13 4.50 -9.97 -0.07
CA GLY A 13 3.77 -11.10 0.50
C GLY A 13 2.32 -10.73 0.83
N PRO A 14 1.58 -11.62 1.53
CA PRO A 14 0.21 -11.36 1.95
C PRO A 14 0.19 -10.31 3.06
N MET A 15 0.25 -9.04 2.69
CA MET A 15 0.28 -7.90 3.60
C MET A 15 -0.78 -6.87 3.21
N THR A 16 -1.41 -6.24 4.21
CA THR A 16 -2.34 -5.13 3.97
C THR A 16 -1.57 -3.83 3.80
N LEU A 17 -2.12 -2.89 3.03
CA LEU A 17 -1.53 -1.56 2.88
C LEU A 17 -1.34 -0.83 4.23
N GLN A 18 -2.24 -1.05 5.19
CA GLN A 18 -2.12 -0.52 6.54
C GLN A 18 -0.91 -1.08 7.31
N ALA A 19 -0.58 -2.36 7.10
CA ALA A 19 0.63 -2.95 7.66
C ALA A 19 1.88 -2.35 6.99
N CYS A 20 1.85 -2.09 5.67
CA CYS A 20 2.95 -1.40 4.98
C CYS A 20 3.27 -0.04 5.60
N ILE A 21 2.24 0.78 5.90
CA ILE A 21 2.42 2.09 6.56
C ILE A 21 3.13 1.93 7.90
N LYS A 22 2.64 1.00 8.72
CA LYS A 22 3.18 0.76 10.06
C LYS A 22 4.65 0.37 10.03
N ASP A 23 5.05 -0.40 9.03
CA ASP A 23 6.41 -0.93 8.90
C ASP A 23 7.39 0.05 8.22
N CYS A 24 6.89 1.08 7.50
CA CYS A 24 7.71 2.08 6.81
C CYS A 24 8.02 3.34 7.66
N ASP A 25 7.71 3.33 8.96
CA ASP A 25 8.05 4.33 9.98
C ASP A 25 7.56 5.78 9.72
N ASP A 26 6.62 5.96 8.78
CA ASP A 26 6.01 7.26 8.50
C ASP A 26 4.68 7.41 9.23
N LYS A 27 4.73 8.02 10.43
CA LYS A 27 3.57 8.24 11.29
C LYS A 27 2.58 9.28 10.75
N SER A 28 2.91 9.95 9.65
CA SER A 28 2.06 11.00 9.06
C SER A 28 1.01 10.45 8.10
N GLU A 29 1.18 9.22 7.62
CA GLU A 29 0.25 8.60 6.67
C GLU A 29 -0.85 7.82 7.37
N HIS A 30 -2.08 8.06 6.94
CA HIS A 30 -3.25 7.32 7.39
C HIS A 30 -3.93 6.70 6.18
N LYS A 31 -4.28 5.41 6.30
CA LYS A 31 -5.11 4.74 5.31
C LYS A 31 -6.57 5.08 5.58
N ASP A 32 -7.20 5.77 4.63
CA ASP A 32 -8.62 6.11 4.69
C ASP A 32 -9.51 4.88 4.41
N VAL A 33 -10.83 5.07 4.46
CA VAL A 33 -11.84 4.03 4.21
C VAL A 33 -12.76 4.35 3.02
N PHE A 34 -13.21 3.33 2.29
CA PHE A 34 -14.19 3.50 1.22
C PHE A 34 -15.17 2.32 1.14
N PRO A 35 -16.49 2.56 0.98
CA PRO A 35 -17.50 1.50 0.89
C PRO A 35 -17.62 0.97 -0.56
N TYR A 36 -16.83 -0.04 -0.92
CA TYR A 36 -16.80 -0.56 -2.30
C TYR A 36 -18.09 -1.26 -2.75
N GLU A 37 -18.88 -1.80 -1.83
CA GLU A 37 -20.04 -2.61 -2.17
C GLU A 37 -21.27 -1.79 -2.58
N ILE A 38 -21.23 -0.46 -2.39
CA ILE A 38 -22.38 0.42 -2.64
C ILE A 38 -22.47 0.91 -4.10
N ILE A 39 -21.37 0.79 -4.85
CA ILE A 39 -21.27 1.28 -6.23
C ILE A 39 -21.14 0.11 -7.20
N ASN A 40 -21.85 0.20 -8.32
CA ASN A 40 -21.74 -0.70 -9.46
C ASN A 40 -21.99 0.08 -10.76
N SER A 41 -21.88 -0.63 -11.90
CA SER A 41 -22.03 -0.05 -13.23
C SER A 41 -23.37 0.65 -13.48
N ASN A 42 -24.42 0.32 -12.72
CA ASN A 42 -25.76 0.86 -12.91
C ASN A 42 -26.04 2.10 -12.05
N ASN A 43 -25.44 2.23 -10.86
CA ASN A 43 -25.77 3.29 -9.89
C ASN A 43 -24.63 4.28 -9.61
N TRP A 44 -23.42 4.06 -10.15
CA TRP A 44 -22.22 4.84 -9.79
C TRP A 44 -22.42 6.35 -9.85
N LYS A 45 -23.09 6.85 -10.89
CA LYS A 45 -23.27 8.30 -11.09
C LYS A 45 -24.18 8.90 -10.03
N GLU A 46 -25.28 8.23 -9.71
CA GLU A 46 -26.21 8.70 -8.68
C GLU A 46 -25.54 8.67 -7.30
N VAL A 47 -24.83 7.59 -6.99
CA VAL A 47 -24.17 7.42 -5.69
C VAL A 47 -23.01 8.39 -5.50
N LEU A 48 -22.15 8.57 -6.52
CA LEU A 48 -20.92 9.36 -6.40
C LEU A 48 -21.13 10.88 -6.52
N MET A 49 -22.24 11.32 -7.13
CA MET A 49 -22.54 12.75 -7.26
C MET A 49 -23.23 13.35 -6.02
N LYS A 50 -23.60 12.53 -5.04
CA LYS A 50 -24.15 12.99 -3.76
C LYS A 50 -23.12 13.80 -2.98
N THR A 51 -23.62 14.87 -2.36
CA THR A 51 -22.85 15.77 -1.50
C THR A 51 -22.91 15.35 -0.03
N GLU A 52 -23.88 14.49 0.35
CA GLU A 52 -23.87 13.87 1.67
C GLU A 52 -22.75 12.81 1.80
N PRO A 53 -22.17 12.60 2.99
CA PRO A 53 -21.27 11.47 3.23
C PRO A 53 -22.03 10.13 3.10
N PHE A 54 -21.30 9.04 2.87
CA PHE A 54 -21.77 7.68 3.12
C PHE A 54 -22.24 7.50 4.57
N GLU A 55 -23.24 6.63 4.75
CA GLU A 55 -23.74 6.24 6.06
C GLU A 55 -22.81 5.18 6.67
N TYR A 56 -22.80 5.05 8.00
CA TYR A 56 -21.98 4.07 8.71
C TYR A 56 -22.22 2.64 8.20
N GLU A 57 -23.46 2.32 7.89
CA GLU A 57 -23.93 1.04 7.38
C GLU A 57 -23.44 0.74 5.97
N ASP A 58 -23.09 1.76 5.18
CA ASP A 58 -22.57 1.60 3.82
C ASP A 58 -21.20 0.91 3.81
N PHE A 59 -20.45 0.99 4.91
CA PHE A 59 -19.15 0.34 5.09
C PHE A 59 -19.26 -1.14 5.46
N ASN A 60 -20.47 -1.66 5.70
CA ASN A 60 -20.68 -3.06 6.04
C ASN A 60 -20.52 -3.96 4.82
N SER A 61 -19.42 -4.73 4.79
CA SER A 61 -19.21 -5.74 3.77
C SER A 61 -20.12 -6.95 3.98
N LYS A 62 -20.99 -7.23 3.00
CA LYS A 62 -21.84 -8.43 2.96
C LYS A 62 -21.01 -9.71 2.80
N HIS A 63 -19.83 -9.61 2.21
CA HIS A 63 -18.97 -10.76 1.92
C HIS A 63 -18.06 -11.15 3.10
N LYS A 64 -17.63 -10.19 3.92
CA LYS A 64 -16.68 -10.46 5.01
C LYS A 64 -17.34 -10.97 6.30
N GLY A 65 -18.67 -10.90 6.42
CA GLY A 65 -19.44 -11.44 7.56
C GLY A 65 -19.08 -10.87 8.94
N ARG A 66 -18.17 -9.88 9.01
CA ARG A 66 -17.75 -9.17 10.22
C ARG A 66 -17.59 -7.69 9.94
N TYR A 67 -18.00 -6.90 10.93
CA TYR A 67 -17.68 -5.49 11.07
C TYR A 67 -16.17 -5.34 11.28
N SER A 68 -15.48 -4.76 10.30
CA SER A 68 -14.10 -4.27 10.45
C SER A 68 -14.03 -2.75 10.53
N PHE A 69 -15.15 -2.06 10.30
CA PHE A 69 -15.26 -0.61 10.39
C PHE A 69 -15.73 -0.23 11.79
N THR A 70 -14.96 0.61 12.45
CA THR A 70 -15.17 1.06 13.82
C THR A 70 -15.78 2.44 13.86
N LYS A 71 -16.38 2.80 15.00
CA LYS A 71 -16.95 4.14 15.19
C LYS A 71 -15.89 5.25 15.10
N ASP A 72 -14.68 5.00 15.58
CA ASP A 72 -13.59 5.98 15.50
C ASP A 72 -13.17 6.24 14.04
N GLU A 73 -13.19 5.21 13.19
CA GLU A 73 -12.94 5.35 11.75
C GLU A 73 -14.07 6.11 11.04
N ASP A 74 -15.33 5.93 11.48
CA ASP A 74 -16.47 6.72 10.97
C ASP A 74 -16.37 8.19 11.34
N ASP A 75 -16.07 8.49 12.60
CA ASP A 75 -15.89 9.86 13.06
C ASP A 75 -14.76 10.56 12.29
N GLN A 76 -13.65 9.86 12.03
CA GLN A 76 -12.54 10.35 11.23
C GLN A 76 -12.94 10.56 9.75
N TYR A 77 -13.62 9.58 9.15
CA TYR A 77 -14.14 9.68 7.79
C TYR A 77 -15.07 10.90 7.62
N LEU A 78 -15.98 11.15 8.57
CA LEU A 78 -16.87 12.31 8.54
C LEU A 78 -16.13 13.65 8.68
N ILE A 79 -15.00 13.69 9.40
CA ILE A 79 -14.14 14.86 9.47
C ILE A 79 -13.44 15.09 8.13
N ASP A 80 -12.88 14.05 7.52
CA ASP A 80 -12.14 14.16 6.28
C ASP A 80 -13.05 14.44 5.08
N PHE A 81 -14.25 13.86 5.05
CA PHE A 81 -15.23 14.08 3.99
C PHE A 81 -15.60 15.56 3.84
N LYS A 82 -15.56 16.36 4.91
CA LYS A 82 -15.84 17.81 4.88
C LYS A 82 -14.91 18.60 3.97
N ARG A 83 -13.76 18.03 3.60
CA ARG A 83 -12.79 18.65 2.67
C ARG A 83 -13.21 18.50 1.20
N PHE A 84 -14.23 17.70 0.91
CA PHE A 84 -14.66 17.35 -0.44
C PHE A 84 -16.09 17.82 -0.72
N THR A 85 -16.38 18.09 -1.99
CA THR A 85 -17.70 18.58 -2.41
C THR A 85 -18.71 17.44 -2.55
N ASN A 86 -18.25 16.26 -2.97
CA ASN A 86 -19.07 15.09 -3.24
C ASN A 86 -18.25 13.80 -3.06
N ARG A 87 -18.95 12.68 -3.09
CA ARG A 87 -18.34 11.34 -2.92
C ARG A 87 -17.35 10.97 -4.04
N LEU A 88 -17.49 11.52 -5.25
CA LEU A 88 -16.52 11.31 -6.34
C LEU A 88 -15.17 11.96 -6.03
N ASP A 89 -15.17 13.17 -5.49
CA ASP A 89 -13.93 13.87 -5.15
C ASP A 89 -13.22 13.18 -3.98
N TYR A 90 -13.98 12.69 -3.00
CA TYR A 90 -13.46 11.81 -1.96
C TYR A 90 -12.85 10.52 -2.54
N LEU A 91 -13.55 9.82 -3.45
CA LEU A 91 -13.03 8.60 -4.09
C LEU A 91 -11.72 8.85 -4.86
N LYS A 92 -11.59 9.98 -5.58
CA LYS A 92 -10.35 10.33 -6.27
C LYS A 92 -9.20 10.51 -5.29
N TYR A 93 -9.42 11.28 -4.22
CA TYR A 93 -8.44 11.49 -3.18
C TYR A 93 -8.03 10.16 -2.52
N TYR A 94 -9.01 9.33 -2.14
CA TYR A 94 -8.80 8.02 -1.56
C TYR A 94 -7.90 7.13 -2.43
N ASN A 95 -8.19 7.03 -3.73
CA ASN A 95 -7.40 6.20 -4.66
C ASN A 95 -5.97 6.74 -4.84
N ILE A 96 -5.81 8.07 -4.82
CA ILE A 96 -4.49 8.71 -4.88
C ILE A 96 -3.72 8.39 -3.59
N ASN A 97 -4.32 8.57 -2.42
CA ASN A 97 -3.71 8.28 -1.12
C ASN A 97 -3.26 6.81 -1.03
N ASP A 98 -4.14 5.85 -1.36
CA ASP A 98 -3.79 4.42 -1.37
C ASP A 98 -2.63 4.10 -2.34
N THR A 99 -2.54 4.83 -3.45
CA THR A 99 -1.42 4.67 -4.41
C THR A 99 -0.13 5.28 -3.86
N GLU A 100 -0.18 6.48 -3.28
CA GLU A 100 0.99 7.16 -2.69
C GLU A 100 1.58 6.35 -1.54
N ILE A 101 0.72 5.84 -0.66
CA ILE A 101 1.11 4.94 0.42
C ILE A 101 1.83 3.70 -0.13
N MET A 102 1.40 3.16 -1.27
CA MET A 102 2.02 1.97 -1.87
C MET A 102 3.36 2.27 -2.56
N VAL A 103 3.55 3.49 -3.07
CA VAL A 103 4.79 3.89 -3.75
C VAL A 103 5.96 3.92 -2.77
N LYS A 104 5.78 4.43 -1.55
CA LYS A 104 6.85 4.50 -0.54
C LYS A 104 7.54 3.16 -0.24
N PRO A 105 6.84 2.09 0.17
CA PRO A 105 7.46 0.80 0.42
C PRO A 105 8.07 0.19 -0.85
N LEU A 106 7.51 0.46 -2.04
CA LEU A 106 8.11 0.02 -3.31
C LEU A 106 9.46 0.71 -3.56
N MET A 107 9.55 2.03 -3.33
CA MET A 107 10.80 2.75 -3.46
C MET A 107 11.85 2.24 -2.45
N ASN A 108 11.44 2.00 -1.20
CA ASN A 108 12.33 1.42 -0.19
C ASN A 108 12.86 0.03 -0.60
N LEU A 109 12.02 -0.82 -1.19
CA LEU A 109 12.47 -2.11 -1.74
C LEU A 109 13.46 -1.92 -2.89
N ILE A 110 13.19 -1.02 -3.82
CA ILE A 110 14.10 -0.72 -4.94
C ILE A 110 15.46 -0.27 -4.40
N ASP A 111 15.48 0.68 -3.46
CA ASP A 111 16.71 1.20 -2.87
C ASP A 111 17.50 0.11 -2.11
N THR A 112 16.79 -0.76 -1.38
CA THR A 112 17.40 -1.89 -0.66
C THR A 112 18.08 -2.87 -1.61
N PHE A 113 17.39 -3.28 -2.68
CA PHE A 113 17.91 -4.28 -3.61
C PHE A 113 18.91 -3.69 -4.63
N GLN A 114 18.86 -2.38 -4.87
CA GLN A 114 19.85 -1.68 -5.70
C GLN A 114 21.28 -1.85 -5.15
N GLN A 115 21.46 -1.97 -3.83
CA GLN A 115 22.76 -2.25 -3.19
C GLN A 115 23.39 -3.57 -3.67
N PHE A 116 22.56 -4.52 -4.12
CA PHE A 116 22.99 -5.80 -4.67
C PHE A 116 22.94 -5.83 -6.20
N ASN A 117 22.80 -4.66 -6.84
CA ASN A 117 22.62 -4.51 -8.29
C ASN A 117 21.43 -5.31 -8.84
N ILE A 118 20.35 -5.41 -8.05
CA ILE A 118 19.12 -6.13 -8.39
C ILE A 118 18.04 -5.12 -8.78
N ASP A 119 17.56 -5.22 -10.02
CA ASP A 119 16.40 -4.46 -10.51
C ASP A 119 15.09 -5.16 -10.09
N VAL A 120 14.50 -4.72 -8.98
CA VAL A 120 13.28 -5.28 -8.40
C VAL A 120 12.13 -5.34 -9.40
N LEU A 121 12.00 -4.36 -10.31
CA LEU A 121 10.88 -4.28 -11.25
C LEU A 121 10.95 -5.36 -12.34
N ARG A 122 12.13 -5.94 -12.56
CA ARG A 122 12.33 -7.07 -13.47
C ARG A 122 11.98 -8.41 -12.83
N TYR A 123 12.00 -8.49 -11.50
CA TYR A 123 11.71 -9.71 -10.75
C TYR A 123 10.22 -9.79 -10.40
N ILE A 124 9.70 -11.02 -10.41
CA ILE A 124 8.25 -11.25 -10.24
C ILE A 124 7.86 -11.23 -8.76
N SER A 125 8.80 -11.47 -7.84
CA SER A 125 8.52 -11.58 -6.39
C SER A 125 9.72 -11.26 -5.49
N ILE A 126 9.44 -10.96 -4.23
CA ILE A 126 10.47 -10.75 -3.19
C ILE A 126 11.37 -11.96 -3.00
N ALA A 127 10.81 -13.17 -3.11
CA ALA A 127 11.57 -14.41 -3.01
C ALA A 127 12.60 -14.53 -4.15
N SER A 128 12.25 -14.08 -5.35
CA SER A 128 13.18 -14.06 -6.48
C SER A 128 14.28 -13.01 -6.32
N CYS A 129 13.98 -11.84 -5.73
CA CYS A 129 14.98 -10.86 -5.34
C CYS A 129 15.93 -11.42 -4.27
N ALA A 130 15.40 -12.04 -3.21
CA ALA A 130 16.21 -12.65 -2.15
C ALA A 130 17.12 -13.78 -2.66
N TYR A 131 16.64 -14.58 -3.62
CA TYR A 131 17.46 -15.59 -4.28
C TYR A 131 18.60 -14.97 -5.10
N ALA A 132 18.32 -13.90 -5.86
CA ALA A 132 19.34 -13.16 -6.59
C ALA A 132 20.36 -12.52 -5.64
N THR A 133 19.92 -11.97 -4.51
CA THR A 133 20.80 -11.44 -3.46
C THR A 133 21.72 -12.53 -2.92
N LYS A 134 21.19 -13.71 -2.58
CA LYS A 134 21.99 -14.84 -2.11
C LYS A 134 23.07 -15.24 -3.12
N HIS A 135 22.72 -15.30 -4.39
CA HIS A 135 23.69 -15.57 -5.45
C HIS A 135 24.75 -14.49 -5.53
N TYR A 136 24.35 -13.22 -5.54
CA TYR A 136 25.27 -12.09 -5.56
C TYR A 136 26.26 -12.15 -4.39
N SER A 137 25.78 -12.37 -3.16
CA SER A 137 26.61 -12.48 -1.97
C SER A 137 27.57 -13.68 -2.00
N THR A 138 27.19 -14.78 -2.66
CA THR A 138 28.04 -15.97 -2.76
C THR A 138 29.23 -15.74 -3.70
N TYR A 139 29.00 -15.06 -4.82
CA TYR A 139 30.03 -14.85 -5.85
C TYR A 139 30.80 -13.55 -5.69
N PHE A 140 30.23 -12.54 -5.02
CA PHE A 140 30.82 -11.22 -4.85
C PHE A 140 30.87 -10.80 -3.37
N PRO A 141 31.45 -11.61 -2.45
CA PRO A 141 31.44 -11.31 -1.02
C PRO A 141 32.19 -10.02 -0.67
N SER A 142 33.21 -9.64 -1.44
CA SER A 142 33.99 -8.41 -1.22
C SER A 142 33.29 -7.12 -1.63
N GLN A 143 32.14 -7.21 -2.32
CA GLN A 143 31.33 -6.07 -2.75
C GLN A 143 30.18 -5.75 -1.78
N LEU A 144 30.04 -6.54 -0.71
CA LEU A 144 29.12 -6.23 0.38
C LEU A 144 29.78 -5.18 1.27
N ASP A 145 29.13 -4.03 1.43
CA ASP A 145 29.61 -2.96 2.30
C ASP A 145 29.43 -3.41 3.76
N LEU A 146 30.49 -3.99 4.34
CA LEU A 146 30.52 -4.57 5.70
C LEU A 146 30.70 -3.50 6.80
N GLU A 147 30.00 -2.37 6.73
CA GLU A 147 29.91 -1.47 7.91
C GLU A 147 29.26 -2.19 9.12
N ALA A 148 28.60 -3.34 8.90
CA ALA A 148 28.03 -4.19 9.94
C ALA A 148 29.08 -4.99 10.77
N ASP A 149 30.31 -5.20 10.26
CA ASP A 149 31.34 -5.98 10.96
C ASP A 149 32.10 -5.17 12.04
N LYS A 150 31.71 -3.92 12.30
CA LYS A 150 32.33 -3.05 13.32
C LYS A 150 31.77 -3.21 14.73
N TYR A 151 30.83 -4.11 14.99
CA TYR A 151 30.46 -4.45 16.37
C TYR A 151 31.43 -5.49 16.93
N THR A 152 32.53 -5.01 17.49
CA THR A 152 33.41 -5.80 18.35
C THR A 152 32.60 -6.20 19.59
N TYR A 153 32.31 -7.48 19.76
CA TYR A 153 31.81 -8.00 21.03
C TYR A 153 32.93 -7.83 22.06
N TYR A 154 32.77 -6.87 22.97
CA TYR A 154 33.57 -6.73 24.19
C TYR A 154 33.03 -7.64 25.30
#